data_AF-A0A932TAK0-F1
#
_entry.id   AF-A0A932TAK0-F1
#
_cell.length_a   1.000
_cell.length_b   1.000
_cell.length_c   1.000
_cell.angle_alpha   90.00
_cell.angle_beta   90.00
_cell.angle_gamma   90.00
#
_symmetry.space_group_name_H-M   'P 1'
#
loop_
_entity.id
_entity.type
_entity.pdbx_description
1 polymer ?
#
loop_
_entity_poly.entity_id
_entity_poly.type
_entity_poly.pdbx_seq_one_letter_code
_entity_poly.pdbx_strand_id
1 'polypeptide(L)' 'MEAWEKFLSNLSSEWGEDAINRWLRPLKVLRFDAANLYLEAQDSFQIAWYNEHIRKQLQQEPLRNNNGRKITVH' A
#
# COMPACT_ATOMS: atom_id res chain seq x y z
N MET A 1 0.32 -9.91 2.55
CA MET A 1 -0.41 -10.32 1.32
C MET A 1 0.53 -10.14 0.14
N GLU A 2 0.68 -11.13 -0.73
CA GLU A 2 1.77 -11.15 -1.74
C GLU A 2 1.75 -9.94 -2.69
N ALA A 3 0.57 -9.48 -3.14
CA ALA A 3 0.50 -8.31 -4.03
C ALA A 3 0.89 -7.00 -3.32
N TRP A 4 0.61 -6.88 -2.02
CA TRP A 4 1.07 -5.73 -1.22
C TRP A 4 2.58 -5.74 -1.05
N GLU A 5 3.17 -6.89 -0.70
CA GLU A 5 4.64 -7.01 -0.57
C GLU A 5 5.34 -6.71 -1.90
N LYS A 6 4.82 -7.23 -3.03
CA LYS A 6 5.34 -6.92 -4.37
C LYS A 6 5.29 -5.42 -4.68
N PHE A 7 4.20 -4.76 -4.32
CA PHE A 7 4.09 -3.30 -4.47
C PHE A 7 5.11 -2.55 -3.63
N LEU A 8 5.31 -2.95 -2.37
CA LEU A 8 6.35 -2.38 -1.52
C LEU A 8 7.76 -2.62 -2.08
N SER A 9 8.04 -3.80 -2.64
CA SER A 9 9.32 -4.09 -3.29
C SER A 9 9.55 -3.23 -4.52
N ASN A 10 8.55 -3.07 -5.39
CA ASN A 10 8.65 -2.18 -6.54
C ASN A 10 8.91 -0.74 -6.09
N LEU A 11 8.15 -0.27 -5.10
CA LEU A 11 8.30 1.09 -4.58
C LEU A 11 9.66 1.30 -3.91
N SER A 12 10.19 0.28 -3.22
CA SER A 12 11.52 0.32 -2.60
C SER A 12 12.63 0.51 -3.63
N SER A 13 12.46 -0.02 -4.85
CA SER A 13 13.41 0.17 -5.94
C SER A 13 13.39 1.60 -6.50
N GLU A 14 12.26 2.30 -6.43
CA GLU A 14 12.12 3.67 -6.94
C GLU A 14 12.49 4.73 -5.89
N TRP A 15 12.00 4.56 -4.65
CA TRP A 15 12.08 5.59 -3.60
C TRP A 15 13.15 5.29 -2.55
N GLY A 16 13.72 4.09 -2.59
CA GLY A 16 14.66 3.59 -1.59
C GLY A 16 13.96 2.91 -0.42
N GLU A 17 14.65 1.95 0.17
CA GLU A 17 14.13 1.10 1.24
C GLU A 17 13.83 1.88 2.54
N ASP A 18 14.52 2.99 2.78
CA ASP A 18 14.34 3.85 3.96
C ASP A 18 12.93 4.46 4.01
N ALA A 19 12.44 4.99 2.89
CA ALA A 19 11.11 5.58 2.79
C ALA A 19 10.02 4.52 3.03
N ILE A 20 10.19 3.32 2.49
CA ILE A 20 9.26 2.20 2.69
C ILE A 20 9.24 1.77 4.15
N ASN A 21 10.42 1.60 4.75
CA ASN A 21 10.57 1.19 6.15
C ASN A 21 9.98 2.21 7.12
N ARG A 22 10.07 3.50 6.79
CA ARG A 22 9.55 4.57 7.63
C ARG A 22 8.04 4.76 7.50
N TRP A 23 7.47 4.64 6.31
CA TRP A 23 6.08 5.06 6.05
C TRP A 23 5.12 3.93 5.74
N LEU A 24 5.57 2.85 5.12
CA LEU A 24 4.70 1.78 4.61
C LEU A 24 4.79 0.49 5.42
N ARG A 25 5.98 0.12 5.89
CA ARG A 25 6.18 -1.02 6.80
C ARG A 25 5.44 -0.91 8.13
N PRO A 26 5.26 0.28 8.73
CA PRO A 26 4.47 0.39 9.95
C PRO A 26 2.96 0.24 9.69
N LEU A 27 2.50 0.27 8.43
CA LEU A 27 1.10 0.01 8.10
C LEU A 27 0.78 -1.46 8.34
N LYS A 28 -0.13 -1.71 9.27
CA LYS A 28 -0.53 -3.07 9.61
C LYS A 28 -1.66 -3.51 8.69
N VAL A 29 -1.48 -4.65 8.02
CA VAL A 29 -2.56 -5.28 7.26
C VAL A 29 -3.56 -5.87 8.24
N LEU A 30 -4.74 -5.26 8.34
CA LEU A 30 -5.80 -5.76 9.23
C LEU A 30 -6.52 -6.96 8.63
N ARG A 31 -6.97 -6.80 7.39
CA ARG A 31 -7.71 -7.84 6.67
C ARG A 31 -7.68 -7.61 5.18
N PHE A 32 -7.91 -8.68 4.43
CA PHE A 32 -8.13 -8.63 3.00
C PHE A 32 -9.36 -9.46 2.65
N ASP A 33 -10.39 -8.82 2.09
CA ASP A 33 -11.64 -9.48 1.70
C ASP A 33 -12.18 -8.91 0.40
N ALA A 34 -12.68 -9.78 -0.49
CA ALA A 34 -13.34 -9.38 -1.74
C ALA A 34 -12.61 -8.30 -2.56
N ALA A 35 -11.27 -8.36 -2.60
CA ALA A 35 -10.39 -7.34 -3.22
C ALA A 35 -10.40 -5.97 -2.52
N ASN A 36 -10.68 -5.93 -1.22
CA ASN A 36 -10.47 -4.78 -0.34
C ASN A 36 -9.34 -5.10 0.63
N LEU A 37 -8.29 -4.28 0.63
CA LEU A 37 -7.18 -4.35 1.56
C LEU A 37 -7.39 -3.28 2.63
N TYR A 38 -7.47 -3.67 3.90
CA TYR A 38 -7.60 -2.73 5.00
C TYR A 38 -6.26 -2.58 5.70
N LEU A 39 -5.76 -1.35 5.74
CA LEU A 39 -4.50 -0.98 6.39
C LEU A 39 -4.79 -0.13 7.62
N GLU A 40 -4.13 -0.45 8.71
CA GLU A 40 -4.13 0.36 9.92
C GLU A 40 -2.85 1.21 9.94
N ALA A 41 -3.04 2.52 10.00
CA ALA A 41 -1.97 3.47 10.24
C ALA A 41 -1.78 3.69 11.74
N GLN A 42 -0.56 4.01 12.15
CA GLN A 42 -0.21 4.30 13.54
C GLN A 42 -0.74 5.65 13.98
N ASP A 43 -0.74 6.63 13.09
CA ASP A 43 -1.14 8.00 13.38
C ASP A 43 -1.74 8.72 12.16
N SER A 44 -2.32 9.89 12.41
CA SER A 44 -2.95 10.71 11.38
C SER A 44 -1.97 11.30 10.37
N PHE A 45 -0.69 11.48 10.73
CA PHE A 45 0.33 11.94 9.78
C PHE A 45 0.65 10.88 8.74
N GLN A 46 0.76 9.62 9.15
CA GLN A 46 0.95 8.49 8.25
C GLN A 46 -0.23 8.36 7.28
N ILE A 47 -1.46 8.55 7.76
CA ILE A 47 -2.66 8.59 6.90
C ILE A 47 -2.57 9.73 5.87
N ALA A 48 -2.19 10.92 6.30
CA ALA A 48 -2.05 12.07 5.41
C ALA A 48 -0.97 11.83 4.35
N TRP A 49 0.21 11.36 4.77
CA TRP A 49 1.32 11.03 3.88
C TRP A 49 0.93 9.97 2.84
N TYR A 50 0.26 8.90 3.29
CA TYR A 50 -0.25 7.83 2.44
C TYR A 50 -1.23 8.35 1.38
N ASN A 51 -2.16 9.23 1.77
CA ASN A 51 -3.12 9.83 0.85
C ASN A 51 -2.46 10.72 -0.20
N GLU A 52 -1.37 11.40 0.15
CA GLU A 52 -0.67 12.29 -0.77
C GLU A 52 0.19 11.54 -1.78
N HIS A 53 0.88 10.48 -1.32
CA HIS A 53 1.92 9.78 -2.06
C HIS A 53 1.39 8.48 -2.69
N ILE A 54 0.84 7.59 -1.86
CA ILE A 54 0.51 6.22 -2.26
C ILE A 54 -0.85 6.15 -2.93
N ARG A 55 -1.84 6.91 -2.45
CA ARG A 55 -3.18 6.89 -3.04
C ARG A 55 -3.17 7.38 -4.49
N LYS A 56 -2.34 8.38 -4.83
CA LYS A 56 -2.17 8.84 -6.22
C LYS A 56 -1.53 7.76 -7.08
N GLN A 57 -0.52 7.08 -6.55
CA GLN A 57 0.15 6.00 -7.27
C GLN A 57 -0.78 4.79 -7.50
N LEU A 58 -1.59 4.41 -6.51
CA LEU A 58 -2.60 3.36 -6.65
C LEU A 58 -3.75 3.73 -7.61
N GLN A 59 -3.95 5.02 -7.89
CA GLN A 59 -4.86 5.46 -8.95
C GLN A 59 -4.26 5.29 -10.33
N GLN A 60 -2.95 5.55 -10.49
CA GLN A 60 -2.23 5.38 -11.75
C GLN A 60 -1.95 3.91 -12.05
N GLU A 61 -1.40 3.19 -11.07
CA GLU A 61 -1.08 1.78 -11.14
C GLU A 61 -1.84 1.02 -10.03
N PRO A 62 -3.07 0.55 -10.31
CA PRO A 62 -3.86 -0.14 -9.32
C PRO A 62 -3.26 -1.50 -9.00
N LEU A 63 -3.17 -1.80 -7.70
CA LEU A 63 -2.94 -3.16 -7.21
C LEU A 63 -3.98 -4.10 -7.82
N ARG A 64 -3.52 -5.24 -8.33
CA ARG A 64 -4.39 -6.31 -8.84
C ARG A 64 -4.14 -7.59 -8.08
N ASN A 65 -5.20 -8.34 -7.80
CA ASN A 65 -5.08 -9.68 -7.26
C ASN A 65 -4.73 -10.70 -8.36
N ASN A 66 -4.49 -11.96 -7.98
CA ASN A 66 -4.14 -13.03 -8.92
C ASN A 66 -5.21 -13.27 -10.02
N ASN A 67 -6.45 -12.83 -9.79
CA ASN A 67 -7.54 -12.94 -10.77
C ASN A 67 -7.69 -11.65 -11.62
N GLY A 68 -6.70 -10.75 -11.59
CA GLY A 68 -6.69 -9.50 -12.33
C GLY A 68 -7.65 -8.42 -11.80
N ARG A 69 -8.37 -8.67 -10.71
CA ARG A 69 -9.30 -7.71 -10.10
C ARG A 69 -8.52 -6.64 -9.34
N LYS A 70 -8.94 -5.38 -9.50
CA LYS A 70 -8.40 -4.24 -8.76
C LYS A 70 -8.64 -4.43 -7.27
N ILE A 71 -7.57 -4.24 -6.49
CA ILE A 71 -7.61 -4.20 -5.03
C ILE A 71 -7.83 -2.75 -4.61
N THR A 72 -8.88 -2.50 -3.84
CA THR A 72 -9.15 -1.20 -3.22
C THR A 72 -8.49 -1.18 -1.85
N VAL A 73 -7.65 -0.19 -1.59
CA VAL A 73 -6.99 -0.04 -0.28
C VAL A 73 -7.78 0.97 0.56
N HIS A 74 -8.13 0.58 1.78
CA HIS A 74 -8.86 1.34 2.78
C HIS A 74 -8.00 1.59 4.01
#